data_AF-A0A562LLP2-F1
#
_entry.id   AF-A0A562LLP2-F1
#
_cell.length_a   1.000
_cell.length_b   1.000
_cell.length_c   1.000
_cell.angle_alpha   90.00
_cell.angle_beta   90.00
_cell.angle_gamma   90.00
#
_symmetry.space_group_name_H-M   'P 1'
#
loop_
_entity.id
_entity.type
_entity.pdbx_description
1 polymer ?
#
loop_
_entity_poly.entity_id
_entity_poly.type
_entity_poly.pdbx_seq_one_letter_code
_entity_poly.pdbx_strand_id
1 'polypeptide(L)'
;MSPMRRLSICFALLVTLFAGQAAHAQYVSPGASRLAPPLPAPPAPPRIEVPQIPQFDAPPRYNYQPLPRNSFSDRVTKCLDDAAAAGLGPADRGTYARSCAN
;
A
#
# COMPACT_ATOMS: atom_id res chain seq x y z
N MET A 1 -45.68 11.56 -59.33
CA MET A 1 -45.70 10.77 -58.06
C MET A 1 -47.14 10.38 -57.75
N SER A 2 -47.47 9.08 -57.78
CA SER A 2 -48.83 8.56 -57.56
C SER A 2 -49.38 8.89 -56.16
N PRO A 3 -50.70 9.15 -56.00
CA PRO A 3 -51.32 9.52 -54.71
C PRO A 3 -51.10 8.47 -53.61
N MET A 4 -51.05 7.18 -53.96
CA MET A 4 -50.76 6.10 -53.00
C MET A 4 -49.35 6.17 -52.43
N ARG A 5 -48.37 6.63 -53.23
CA ARG A 5 -46.99 6.81 -52.77
C ARG A 5 -46.86 7.98 -51.80
N ARG A 6 -47.66 9.03 -51.97
CA ARG A 6 -47.70 10.17 -51.03
C ARG A 6 -48.34 9.76 -49.70
N LEU A 7 -49.45 9.03 -49.74
CA LEU A 7 -50.12 8.49 -48.55
C LEU A 7 -49.19 7.56 -47.75
N SER A 8 -48.49 6.66 -48.43
CA SER A 8 -47.52 5.74 -47.79
C SER A 8 -46.38 6.50 -47.10
N ILE A 9 -45.84 7.55 -47.72
CA ILE A 9 -44.79 8.39 -47.12
C ILE A 9 -45.35 9.13 -45.89
N CYS A 10 -46.53 9.73 -46.00
CA CYS A 10 -47.16 10.41 -44.87
C CYS A 10 -47.40 9.45 -43.70
N PHE A 11 -47.87 8.23 -43.98
CA PHE A 11 -48.10 7.23 -42.95
C PHE A 11 -46.80 6.78 -42.28
N ALA A 12 -45.74 6.56 -43.05
CA ALA A 12 -44.42 6.23 -42.52
C ALA A 12 -43.87 7.33 -41.62
N LEU A 13 -44.01 8.60 -42.01
CA LEU A 13 -43.60 9.76 -41.19
C LEU A 13 -44.42 9.88 -39.90
N LEU A 14 -45.72 9.55 -39.95
CA LEU A 14 -46.58 9.57 -38.77
C LEU A 14 -46.15 8.49 -37.77
N VAL A 15 -45.85 7.28 -38.25
CA VAL A 15 -45.37 6.18 -37.39
C VAL A 15 -44.03 6.50 -36.73
N THR A 16 -43.07 7.10 -37.46
CA THR A 16 -41.78 7.48 -36.87
C THR A 16 -41.91 8.59 -35.82
N LEU A 17 -42.88 9.49 -35.97
CA LEU A 17 -43.12 10.56 -35.01
C LEU A 17 -43.69 10.04 -33.68
N PHE A 18 -44.59 9.05 -33.73
CA PHE A 18 -45.22 8.48 -32.52
C PHE A 18 -44.36 7.42 -31.82
N ALA A 19 -43.42 6.79 -32.51
CA ALA A 19 -42.52 5.79 -31.90
C ALA A 19 -41.36 6.39 -31.09
N GLY A 20 -41.16 7.71 -31.16
CA GLY A 20 -39.99 8.39 -30.64
C GLY A 20 -40.20 9.10 -29.32
N GLN A 21 -40.77 8.49 -28.28
CA GLN A 21 -40.74 9.08 -26.93
C GLN A 21 -41.00 8.08 -25.79
N ALA A 22 -39.93 7.57 -25.19
CA ALA A 22 -39.88 7.20 -23.77
C ALA A 22 -38.41 7.05 -23.29
N ALA A 23 -37.58 8.07 -23.54
CA ALA A 23 -36.30 8.17 -22.82
C ALA A 23 -36.60 8.70 -21.41
N HIS A 24 -36.90 7.78 -20.49
CA HIS A 24 -37.04 8.13 -19.08
C HIS A 24 -35.65 8.45 -18.52
N ALA A 25 -35.42 9.71 -18.18
CA ALA A 25 -34.27 10.09 -17.35
C ALA A 25 -34.50 9.53 -15.94
N GLN A 26 -33.78 8.47 -15.58
CA GLN A 26 -33.78 7.96 -14.22
C GLN A 26 -32.89 8.87 -13.36
N TYR A 27 -33.51 9.69 -12.52
CA TYR A 27 -32.79 10.44 -11.50
C TYR A 27 -32.36 9.47 -10.38
N VAL A 28 -31.15 8.93 -10.49
CA VAL A 28 -30.51 8.22 -9.38
C VAL A 28 -30.05 9.29 -8.39
N SER A 29 -30.87 9.53 -7.36
CA SER A 29 -30.44 10.30 -6.20
C SER A 29 -29.17 9.64 -5.65
N PRO A 30 -28.03 10.36 -5.51
CA PRO A 30 -26.86 9.86 -4.80
C PRO A 30 -27.14 9.90 -3.29
N GLY A 31 -28.18 9.17 -2.89
CA GLY A 31 -28.56 8.94 -1.51
C GLY A 31 -28.17 7.51 -1.22
N ALA A 32 -27.19 7.34 -0.33
CA ALA A 32 -26.65 6.07 0.13
C ALA A 32 -27.71 4.96 0.13
N SER A 33 -27.37 3.80 -0.47
CA SER A 33 -28.18 2.59 -0.49
C SER A 33 -28.99 2.46 0.80
N ARG A 34 -30.32 2.50 0.72
CA ARG A 34 -31.22 2.27 1.87
C ARG A 34 -31.00 0.92 2.57
N LEU A 35 -30.25 0.03 1.93
CA LEU A 35 -29.84 -1.29 2.41
C LEU A 35 -28.40 -1.33 2.92
N ALA A 36 -27.66 -0.22 2.90
CA ALA A 36 -26.32 -0.19 3.44
C ALA A 36 -26.39 -0.24 4.98
N PRO A 37 -25.56 -1.08 5.62
CA PRO A 37 -25.44 -1.05 7.06
C PRO A 37 -24.99 0.36 7.51
N PRO A 38 -25.40 0.81 8.71
CA PRO A 38 -24.89 2.05 9.26
C PRO A 38 -23.36 2.02 9.30
N LEU A 39 -22.74 3.13 8.92
CA LEU A 39 -21.29 3.25 8.97
C LEU A 39 -20.80 3.03 10.41
N PRO A 40 -19.66 2.35 10.61
CA PRO A 40 -19.07 2.24 11.93
C PRO A 40 -18.75 3.63 12.48
N ALA A 41 -18.83 3.76 13.81
CA ALA A 41 -18.44 5.01 14.46
C ALA A 41 -16.98 5.36 14.10
N PRO A 42 -16.68 6.66 13.92
CA PRO A 42 -15.30 7.08 13.66
C PRO A 42 -14.38 6.64 14.82
N PRO A 43 -13.12 6.30 14.53
CA PRO A 43 -12.16 5.94 15.57
C PRO A 43 -11.99 7.09 16.57
N ALA A 44 -11.65 6.76 17.82
CA ALA A 44 -11.35 7.76 18.83
C ALA A 44 -10.18 8.65 18.34
N PRO A 45 -10.20 9.96 18.66
CA PRO A 45 -9.08 10.84 18.36
C PRO A 45 -7.76 10.27 18.94
N PRO A 46 -6.63 10.44 18.22
CA PRO A 46 -5.35 10.00 18.74
C PRO A 46 -5.06 10.72 20.06
N ARG A 47 -4.57 9.96 21.06
CA ARG A 47 -4.12 10.57 22.31
C ARG A 47 -2.84 11.34 22.04
N ILE A 48 -2.86 12.63 22.37
CA ILE A 48 -1.65 13.46 22.39
C ILE A 48 -0.98 13.18 23.74
N GLU A 49 -0.07 12.22 23.76
CA GLU A 49 0.76 11.95 24.93
C GLU A 49 1.92 12.95 24.95
N VAL A 50 2.05 13.69 26.04
CA VAL A 50 3.19 14.58 26.25
C VAL A 50 4.44 13.69 26.40
N PRO A 51 5.50 13.91 25.60
CA PRO A 51 6.76 13.19 25.80
C PRO A 51 7.25 13.34 27.23
N GLN A 52 7.67 12.25 27.84
CA GLN A 52 8.20 12.28 29.20
C GLN A 52 9.44 13.18 29.25
N ILE A 53 9.39 14.23 30.08
CA ILE A 53 10.52 15.14 30.26
C ILE A 53 11.65 14.39 30.96
N PRO A 54 12.87 14.35 30.40
CA PRO A 54 14.03 13.79 31.08
C PRO A 54 14.28 14.54 32.39
N GLN A 55 14.32 13.81 33.51
CA GLN A 55 14.65 14.39 34.81
C GLN A 55 16.16 14.54 34.93
N PHE A 56 16.65 15.73 35.27
CA PHE A 56 18.08 16.04 35.32
C PHE A 56 18.80 15.34 36.48
N ASP A 57 18.11 15.15 37.60
CA ASP A 57 18.65 14.49 38.80
C ASP A 57 18.46 12.97 38.79
N ALA A 58 17.90 12.40 37.72
CA ALA A 58 17.71 10.96 37.63
C ALA A 58 19.06 10.25 37.41
N PRO A 59 19.33 9.14 38.13
CA PRO A 59 20.52 8.36 37.87
C PRO A 59 20.51 7.81 36.44
N PRO A 60 21.67 7.75 35.76
CA PRO A 60 21.76 7.20 34.41
C PRO A 60 21.28 5.74 34.41
N ARG A 61 20.32 5.44 33.54
CA ARG A 61 19.85 4.08 33.30
C ARG A 61 20.70 3.48 32.18
N TYR A 62 21.63 2.61 32.54
CA TYR A 62 22.40 1.86 31.56
C TYR A 62 21.59 0.67 31.07
N ASN A 63 21.33 0.63 29.76
CA ASN A 63 20.84 -0.59 29.14
C ASN A 63 22.03 -1.51 28.86
N TYR A 64 22.16 -2.57 29.66
CA TYR A 64 23.20 -3.59 29.49
C TYR A 64 22.83 -4.65 28.45
N GLN A 65 21.79 -4.40 27.63
CA GLN A 65 21.43 -5.32 26.58
C GLN A 65 22.60 -5.46 25.59
N PRO A 66 23.07 -6.69 25.34
CA PRO A 66 24.10 -6.92 24.34
C PRO A 66 23.66 -6.33 23.01
N LEU A 67 24.55 -5.61 22.35
CA LEU A 67 24.28 -5.18 20.97
C LEU A 67 23.95 -6.42 20.14
N PRO A 68 22.97 -6.33 19.22
CA PRO A 68 22.68 -7.41 18.29
C PRO A 68 23.97 -7.87 17.62
N ARG A 69 24.38 -9.10 17.91
CA ARG A 69 25.50 -9.71 17.19
C ARG A 69 24.98 -10.15 15.83
N ASN A 70 25.72 -9.80 14.79
CA ASN A 70 25.55 -10.39 13.48
C ASN A 70 25.65 -11.91 13.55
N SER A 71 25.04 -12.60 12.59
CA SER A 71 25.07 -14.07 12.58
C SER A 71 26.51 -14.55 12.46
N PHE A 72 26.76 -15.80 12.88
CA PHE A 72 28.09 -16.39 12.70
C PHE A 72 28.54 -16.35 11.23
N SER A 73 27.61 -16.61 10.29
CA SER A 73 27.92 -16.57 8.86
C SER A 73 28.32 -15.17 8.39
N ASP A 74 27.64 -14.13 8.88
CA ASP A 74 27.98 -12.74 8.54
C ASP A 74 29.38 -12.37 9.05
N ARG A 75 29.76 -12.85 10.24
CA ARG A 75 31.11 -12.66 10.77
C ARG A 75 32.15 -13.36 9.91
N VAL A 76 31.89 -14.61 9.52
CA VAL A 76 32.80 -15.36 8.64
C VAL A 76 32.99 -14.65 7.30
N THR A 77 31.91 -14.19 6.65
CA THR A 77 32.00 -13.44 5.39
C THR A 77 32.83 -12.17 5.55
N LYS A 78 32.54 -11.37 6.58
CA LYS A 78 33.31 -10.16 6.87
C LYS A 78 34.80 -10.45 7.09
N CYS A 79 35.12 -11.49 7.86
CA CYS A 79 36.51 -11.87 8.11
C CYS A 79 37.21 -12.37 6.83
N LEU A 80 36.50 -13.06 5.93
CA LEU A 80 37.04 -13.45 4.63
C LEU A 80 37.32 -12.22 3.74
N ASP A 81 36.43 -11.23 3.77
CA ASP A 81 36.60 -9.97 3.03
C ASP A 81 37.77 -9.15 3.57
N ASP A 82 37.88 -9.01 4.89
CA ASP A 82 38.99 -8.30 5.54
C ASP A 82 40.34 -9.01 5.24
N ALA A 83 40.36 -10.34 5.24
CA ALA A 83 41.54 -11.11 4.85
C ALA A 83 41.89 -10.96 3.37
N ALA A 84 40.87 -10.87 2.52
CA ALA A 84 41.04 -10.63 1.10
C ALA A 84 41.64 -9.25 0.82
N ALA A 85 41.13 -8.22 1.50
CA ALA A 85 41.64 -6.86 1.43
C ALA A 85 43.08 -6.76 1.94
N ALA A 86 43.45 -7.58 2.93
CA ALA A 86 44.82 -7.71 3.42
C ALA A 86 45.76 -8.50 2.48
N GLY A 87 45.26 -9.02 1.35
CA GLY A 87 46.06 -9.74 0.37
C GLY A 87 46.40 -11.18 0.75
N LEU A 88 45.73 -11.77 1.74
CA LEU A 88 45.95 -13.17 2.12
C LEU A 88 45.58 -14.11 0.97
N GLY A 89 46.31 -15.21 0.83
CA GLY A 89 45.99 -16.26 -0.13
C GLY A 89 44.76 -17.09 0.29
N PRO A 90 44.15 -17.87 -0.61
CA PRO A 90 42.95 -18.65 -0.31
C PRO A 90 43.08 -19.58 0.90
N ALA A 91 44.24 -20.21 1.10
CA ALA A 91 44.51 -21.07 2.25
C ALA A 91 44.55 -20.28 3.57
N ASP A 92 45.22 -19.13 3.59
CA ASP A 92 45.41 -18.32 4.79
C ASP A 92 44.14 -17.56 5.18
N ARG A 93 43.33 -17.13 4.19
CA ARG A 93 42.01 -16.52 4.42
C ARG A 93 41.09 -17.41 5.24
N GLY A 94 41.04 -18.70 4.92
CA GLY A 94 40.21 -19.65 5.65
C GLY A 94 40.67 -19.84 7.09
N THR A 95 41.97 -19.84 7.35
CA THR A 95 42.53 -19.92 8.71
C THR A 95 42.24 -18.64 9.50
N TYR A 96 42.43 -17.47 8.89
CA TYR A 96 42.10 -16.18 9.48
C TYR A 96 40.61 -16.05 9.81
N ALA A 97 39.71 -16.44 8.90
CA ALA A 97 38.28 -16.31 9.12
C ALA A 97 37.78 -17.15 10.31
N ARG A 98 38.38 -18.33 10.53
CA ARG A 98 38.05 -19.18 11.68
C ARG A 98 38.48 -18.58 13.01
N SER A 99 39.60 -17.86 13.08
CA SER A 99 40.02 -17.19 14.31
C SER A 99 39.26 -15.86 14.53
N CYS A 100 38.99 -15.12 13.46
CA CYS A 100 38.33 -13.81 13.50
C CYS A 100 36.82 -13.86 13.83
N ALA A 101 36.10 -14.92 13.42
CA ALA A 101 34.65 -15.02 13.60
C ALA A 101 34.19 -15.53 14.99
N ASN A 102 35.13 -16.03 15.81
CA ASN A 102 34.92 -16.52 17.17
C ASN A 102 35.01 -15.36 18.18
#